data_AF-A0A1R0Y006-F1
#
_entry.id   AF-A0A1R0Y006-F1
#
_cell.length_a   1.000
_cell.length_b   1.000
_cell.length_c   1.000
_cell.angle_alpha   90.00
_cell.angle_beta   90.00
_cell.angle_gamma   90.00
#
_symmetry.space_group_name_H-M   'P 1'
#
loop_
_entity.id
_entity.type
_entity.pdbx_description
1 polymer ?
#
loop_
_entity_poly.entity_id
_entity_poly.type
_entity_poly.pdbx_seq_one_letter_code
_entity_poly.pdbx_strand_id
1 'polypeptide(L)'
;MPNDSQASPSAGSVREVGGYPIDLTGPLSHTLVIKPGVGSLSIGPSQLGKKADLHVSPDTHIDWTVFDVFATPAGSPWPRFLHYTGSDQGFFDWAQKRPIEEMTWTPILSADTVADATQSNLYGLHIELDQSGSSLSLRLPKRHFRLSVSGDLSRFSATGDMPSSLTLAPRTGRRKNDTPFLLPDMGELHKVTSLTLQNTPLGQPISLECLNRFPNLTSLSLWGNFCDLDLMAHHTQLTNLELRFMPDLGGLPTLNAWPLLTRFIAYNVEEIAGKRLKQQMKTRAVTRPWTDHASVSQLRKAEWWTTEFGRPFSSWPKRLAKLANEAYNVAQATLSEARSFAEAEAAITAFTVRFNNLKGIETTEREDLGEAVWQLSQSDHLIGQPIAEEMAQQWFDAAREY
;
A
#
# COMPACT_ATOMS: atom_id res chain seq x y z
N MET A 1 -0.86 -27.68 51.14
CA MET A 1 -0.62 -28.23 49.80
C MET A 1 -1.94 -28.82 49.29
N PRO A 2 -2.59 -28.17 48.33
CA PRO A 2 -3.28 -28.89 47.28
C PRO A 2 -2.55 -28.67 45.95
N ASN A 3 -2.32 -29.78 45.25
CA ASN A 3 -1.82 -29.82 43.87
C ASN A 3 -2.88 -29.22 42.94
N ASP A 4 -2.66 -28.02 42.42
CA ASP A 4 -3.29 -27.58 41.17
C ASP A 4 -2.26 -27.74 40.04
N SER A 5 -2.12 -28.99 39.60
CA SER A 5 -1.58 -29.28 38.28
C SER A 5 -2.66 -28.94 37.25
N GLN A 6 -2.93 -27.65 37.03
CA GLN A 6 -3.64 -27.22 35.83
C GLN A 6 -2.72 -27.55 34.65
N ALA A 7 -2.97 -28.68 34.00
CA ALA A 7 -2.37 -28.99 32.73
C ALA A 7 -2.62 -27.80 31.79
N SER A 8 -1.56 -27.21 31.25
CA SER A 8 -1.67 -26.17 30.24
C SER A 8 -2.58 -26.66 29.11
N PRO A 9 -3.52 -25.84 28.61
CA PRO A 9 -4.44 -26.27 27.55
C PRO A 9 -3.65 -26.80 26.35
N SER A 10 -4.14 -27.87 25.73
CA SER A 10 -3.48 -28.44 24.56
C SER A 10 -3.58 -27.50 23.36
N ALA A 11 -2.59 -27.57 22.46
CA ALA A 11 -2.61 -26.76 21.24
C ALA A 11 -3.92 -26.97 20.45
N GLY A 12 -4.56 -25.87 20.04
CA GLY A 12 -5.84 -25.87 19.33
C GLY A 12 -7.07 -26.36 20.12
N SER A 13 -6.99 -26.38 21.46
CA SER A 13 -8.11 -26.76 22.33
C SER A 13 -9.24 -25.72 22.37
N VAL A 14 -8.92 -24.44 22.16
CA VAL A 14 -9.89 -23.34 22.22
C VAL A 14 -10.37 -22.99 20.82
N ARG A 15 -11.68 -23.06 20.61
CA ARG A 15 -12.31 -22.78 19.30
C ARG A 15 -13.53 -21.88 19.42
N GLU A 16 -14.01 -21.69 20.63
CA GLU A 16 -15.20 -20.93 20.93
C GLU A 16 -14.96 -19.43 20.86
N VAL A 17 -16.06 -18.71 20.66
CA VAL A 17 -16.11 -17.25 20.73
C VAL A 17 -16.10 -16.87 22.21
N GLY A 18 -15.29 -15.87 22.58
CA GLY A 18 -15.16 -15.49 23.98
C GLY A 18 -14.05 -14.47 24.23
N GLY A 19 -13.97 -14.02 25.48
CA GLY A 19 -12.84 -13.27 26.02
C GLY A 19 -11.96 -14.18 26.84
N TYR A 20 -10.68 -14.25 26.50
CA TYR A 20 -9.70 -15.14 27.11
C TYR A 20 -8.56 -14.31 27.70
N PRO A 21 -8.30 -14.37 29.02
CA PRO A 21 -7.09 -13.77 29.56
C PRO A 21 -5.87 -14.54 29.05
N ILE A 22 -4.83 -13.83 28.61
CA ILE A 22 -3.62 -14.40 28.03
C ILE A 22 -2.36 -13.74 28.61
N ASP A 23 -1.26 -14.48 28.58
CA ASP A 23 0.00 -14.11 29.20
C ASP A 23 0.95 -13.35 28.24
N LEU A 24 0.40 -12.50 27.38
CA LEU A 24 1.10 -11.94 26.21
C LEU A 24 2.43 -11.23 26.53
N THR A 25 2.45 -10.44 27.62
CA THR A 25 3.63 -9.67 28.08
C THR A 25 3.96 -9.98 29.54
N GLY A 26 3.27 -10.96 30.11
CA GLY A 26 3.24 -11.26 31.54
C GLY A 26 1.89 -11.86 31.95
N PRO A 27 1.78 -12.46 33.15
CA PRO A 27 0.60 -13.22 33.56
C PRO A 27 -0.69 -12.40 33.50
N LEU A 28 -1.70 -12.93 32.79
CA LEU A 28 -3.03 -12.36 32.57
C LEU A 28 -3.00 -10.88 32.12
N SER A 29 -1.94 -10.49 31.41
CA SER A 29 -1.70 -9.10 31.04
C SER A 29 -2.72 -8.55 30.04
N HIS A 30 -3.35 -9.43 29.25
CA HIS A 30 -4.25 -9.05 28.17
C HIS A 30 -5.49 -9.93 28.11
N THR A 31 -6.56 -9.40 27.52
CA THR A 31 -7.77 -10.17 27.20
C THR A 31 -7.91 -10.26 25.69
N LEU A 32 -7.76 -11.46 25.15
CA LEU A 32 -8.00 -11.78 23.74
C LEU A 32 -9.49 -12.00 23.50
N VAL A 33 -10.06 -11.29 22.54
CA VAL A 33 -11.47 -11.45 22.14
C VAL A 33 -11.57 -12.16 20.79
N ILE A 34 -12.04 -13.40 20.81
CA ILE A 34 -12.31 -14.17 19.58
C ILE A 34 -13.75 -13.90 19.13
N LYS A 35 -13.92 -13.49 17.87
CA LYS A 35 -15.21 -13.20 17.24
C LYS A 35 -15.55 -14.24 16.17
N PRO A 36 -16.84 -14.51 15.91
CA PRO A 36 -17.25 -15.44 14.86
C PRO A 36 -16.66 -15.06 13.50
N GLY A 37 -16.02 -16.02 12.82
CA GLY A 37 -15.51 -15.85 11.46
C GLY A 37 -14.25 -14.98 11.32
N VAL A 38 -13.69 -14.45 12.41
CA VAL A 38 -12.49 -13.62 12.37
C VAL A 38 -11.25 -14.49 12.53
N GLY A 39 -10.44 -14.59 11.49
CA GLY A 39 -9.16 -15.32 11.48
C GLY A 39 -7.93 -14.43 11.66
N SER A 40 -8.13 -13.12 11.86
CA SER A 40 -7.08 -12.11 11.95
C SER A 40 -6.85 -11.67 13.40
N LEU A 41 -5.62 -11.26 13.70
CA LEU A 41 -5.26 -10.62 14.96
C LEU A 41 -4.33 -9.43 14.69
N SER A 42 -4.66 -8.28 15.26
CA SER A 42 -3.82 -7.08 15.18
C SER A 42 -3.22 -6.73 16.56
N ILE A 43 -1.90 -6.56 16.62
CA ILE A 43 -1.16 -6.25 17.84
C ILE A 43 -0.31 -5.00 17.58
N GLY A 44 -0.31 -4.04 18.50
CA GLY A 44 0.57 -2.88 18.37
C GLY A 44 0.33 -1.81 19.42
N PRO A 45 0.93 -0.62 19.29
CA PRO A 45 0.93 0.35 20.34
C PRO A 45 -0.42 1.06 20.49
N SER A 46 -0.62 1.73 21.63
CA SER A 46 -1.91 2.34 22.00
C SER A 46 -2.40 3.38 20.99
N GLN A 47 -1.49 4.01 20.24
CA GLN A 47 -1.78 4.97 19.18
C GLN A 47 -2.61 4.37 18.03
N LEU A 48 -2.58 3.04 17.84
CA LEU A 48 -3.42 2.38 16.84
C LEU A 48 -4.90 2.38 17.22
N GLY A 49 -5.24 2.63 18.49
CA GLY A 49 -6.61 2.62 18.99
C GLY A 49 -7.37 1.36 18.55
N LYS A 50 -8.55 1.53 17.95
CA LYS A 50 -9.40 0.41 17.51
C LYS A 50 -8.83 -0.42 16.35
N LYS A 51 -7.69 -0.02 15.76
CA LYS A 51 -7.02 -0.79 14.70
C LYS A 51 -6.21 -1.98 15.26
N ALA A 52 -5.88 -1.96 16.55
CA ALA A 52 -5.26 -3.09 17.23
C ALA A 52 -6.29 -3.81 18.11
N ASP A 53 -6.24 -5.14 18.13
CA ASP A 53 -7.03 -5.98 19.05
C ASP A 53 -6.32 -6.09 20.40
N LEU A 54 -4.98 -6.09 20.41
CA LEU A 54 -4.13 -6.15 21.60
C LEU A 54 -3.13 -5.00 21.59
N HIS A 55 -3.00 -4.31 22.72
CA HIS A 55 -2.14 -3.14 22.85
C HIS A 55 -0.86 -3.43 23.63
N VAL A 56 0.30 -3.29 22.98
CA VAL A 56 1.62 -3.49 23.59
C VAL A 56 2.55 -2.34 23.24
N SER A 57 3.49 -1.98 24.13
CA SER A 57 4.49 -0.97 23.78
C SER A 57 5.39 -1.46 22.64
N PRO A 58 5.91 -0.57 21.77
CA PRO A 58 6.66 -0.96 20.58
C PRO A 58 7.84 -1.89 20.83
N ASP A 59 8.54 -1.71 21.94
CA ASP A 59 9.77 -2.40 22.36
C ASP A 59 9.52 -3.62 23.28
N THR A 60 8.25 -3.93 23.56
CA THR A 60 7.89 -5.02 24.47
C THR A 60 8.08 -6.38 23.79
N HIS A 61 8.78 -7.28 24.47
CA HIS A 61 8.88 -8.68 24.07
C HIS A 61 7.51 -9.38 24.22
N ILE A 62 7.11 -10.12 23.20
CA ILE A 62 5.81 -10.79 23.13
C ILE A 62 6.02 -12.30 23.27
N ASP A 63 5.28 -12.94 24.17
CA ASP A 63 5.15 -14.39 24.14
C ASP A 63 4.13 -14.80 23.08
N TRP A 64 4.62 -15.16 21.90
CA TRP A 64 3.78 -15.60 20.78
C TRP A 64 3.15 -16.98 21.01
N THR A 65 3.69 -17.79 21.94
CA THR A 65 3.20 -19.15 22.19
C THR A 65 1.85 -19.17 22.89
N VAL A 66 1.43 -18.04 23.50
CA VAL A 66 0.09 -17.88 24.07
C VAL A 66 -1.02 -18.13 23.05
N PHE A 67 -0.71 -18.01 21.75
CA PHE A 67 -1.66 -18.26 20.67
C PHE A 67 -1.80 -19.73 20.27
N ASP A 68 -0.92 -20.63 20.74
CA ASP A 68 -0.89 -22.04 20.30
C ASP A 68 -2.15 -22.82 20.68
N VAL A 69 -2.83 -22.41 21.76
CA VAL A 69 -4.05 -23.05 22.26
C VAL A 69 -5.28 -22.76 21.39
N PHE A 70 -5.22 -21.76 20.50
CA PHE A 70 -6.36 -21.31 19.71
C PHE A 70 -6.36 -21.93 18.31
N ALA A 71 -7.54 -22.38 17.88
CA ALA A 71 -7.78 -22.89 16.55
C ALA A 71 -9.07 -22.32 15.96
N THR A 72 -9.15 -22.31 14.63
CA THR A 72 -10.40 -22.04 13.93
C THR A 72 -11.41 -23.16 14.23
N PRO A 73 -12.72 -22.93 13.99
CA PRO A 73 -13.72 -24.01 14.08
C PRO A 73 -13.39 -25.23 13.21
N ALA A 74 -12.67 -25.03 12.09
CA ALA A 74 -12.21 -26.08 11.19
C ALA A 74 -10.94 -26.81 11.67
N GLY A 75 -10.38 -26.41 12.83
CA GLY A 75 -9.20 -27.05 13.44
C GLY A 75 -7.86 -26.54 12.94
N SER A 76 -7.82 -25.51 12.09
CA SER A 76 -6.56 -24.87 11.68
C SER A 76 -6.02 -23.96 12.79
N PRO A 77 -4.71 -23.72 12.88
CA PRO A 77 -4.16 -22.78 13.86
C PRO A 77 -4.78 -21.37 13.72
N TRP A 78 -5.12 -20.76 14.85
CA TRP A 78 -5.58 -19.36 14.93
C TRP A 78 -4.56 -18.53 15.72
N PRO A 79 -4.25 -17.27 15.34
CA PRO A 79 -4.71 -16.55 14.15
C PRO A 79 -4.03 -17.03 12.86
N ARG A 80 -4.70 -16.82 11.72
CA ARG A 80 -4.20 -17.13 10.36
C ARG A 80 -3.52 -15.92 9.72
N PHE A 81 -4.07 -14.74 9.96
CA PHE A 81 -3.58 -13.44 9.48
C PHE A 81 -3.14 -12.61 10.68
N LEU A 82 -1.88 -12.18 10.72
CA LEU A 82 -1.36 -11.35 11.81
C LEU A 82 -0.96 -9.98 11.27
N HIS A 83 -1.29 -8.94 12.04
CA HIS A 83 -0.78 -7.59 11.86
C HIS A 83 -0.05 -7.19 13.14
N TYR A 84 1.23 -6.87 13.03
CA TYR A 84 2.03 -6.45 14.17
C TYR A 84 2.75 -5.14 13.89
N THR A 85 2.60 -4.18 14.81
CA THR A 85 3.36 -2.93 14.81
C THR A 85 4.23 -2.87 16.06
N GLY A 86 5.55 -2.95 15.89
CA GLY A 86 6.53 -2.98 16.99
C GLY A 86 7.85 -3.60 16.56
N SER A 87 8.78 -3.78 17.51
CA SER A 87 10.15 -4.23 17.25
C SER A 87 10.39 -5.72 17.50
N ASP A 88 9.44 -6.43 18.12
CA ASP A 88 9.61 -7.83 18.47
C ASP A 88 9.64 -8.74 17.23
N GLN A 89 10.64 -9.61 17.17
CA GLN A 89 10.88 -10.52 16.04
C GLN A 89 10.54 -11.98 16.39
N GLY A 90 10.03 -12.24 17.60
CA GLY A 90 9.78 -13.59 18.11
C GLY A 90 8.77 -14.38 17.27
N PHE A 91 7.93 -13.68 16.48
CA PHE A 91 7.01 -14.34 15.57
C PHE A 91 7.74 -15.15 14.47
N PHE A 92 8.97 -14.80 14.09
CA PHE A 92 9.76 -15.60 13.14
C PHE A 92 10.13 -16.95 13.74
N ASP A 93 10.53 -16.98 15.01
CA ASP A 93 10.85 -18.21 15.75
C ASP A 93 9.60 -19.04 16.02
N TRP A 94 8.51 -18.38 16.41
CA TRP A 94 7.22 -19.03 16.58
C TRP A 94 6.73 -19.69 15.28
N ALA A 95 6.90 -19.01 14.14
CA ALA A 95 6.54 -19.52 12.82
C ALA A 95 7.35 -20.75 12.38
N GLN A 96 8.44 -21.11 13.05
CA GLN A 96 9.18 -22.35 12.74
C GLN A 96 8.36 -23.59 13.07
N LYS A 97 7.57 -23.54 14.15
CA LYS A 97 6.79 -24.67 14.67
C LYS A 97 5.35 -24.67 14.16
N ARG A 98 4.87 -23.53 13.65
CA ARG A 98 3.47 -23.31 13.29
C ARG A 98 3.35 -22.47 12.01
N PRO A 99 2.61 -22.94 10.98
CA PRO A 99 2.39 -22.15 9.77
C PRO A 99 1.61 -20.86 10.06
N ILE A 100 2.02 -19.76 9.42
CA ILE A 100 1.27 -18.50 9.37
C ILE A 100 0.93 -18.24 7.91
N GLU A 101 -0.34 -17.94 7.62
CA GLU A 101 -0.76 -17.69 6.25
C GLU A 101 -0.29 -16.31 5.78
N GLU A 102 -0.54 -15.28 6.58
CA GLU A 102 -0.09 -13.93 6.26
C GLU A 102 0.41 -13.23 7.52
N MET A 103 1.59 -12.63 7.43
CA MET A 103 2.15 -11.76 8.46
C MET A 103 2.38 -10.37 7.88
N THR A 104 1.73 -9.36 8.42
CA THR A 104 2.02 -7.95 8.17
C THR A 104 2.78 -7.38 9.37
N TRP A 105 3.97 -6.85 9.11
CA TRP A 105 4.83 -6.27 10.12
C TRP A 105 5.16 -4.82 9.78
N THR A 106 4.77 -3.90 10.65
CA THR A 106 5.14 -2.49 10.62
C THR A 106 6.23 -2.27 11.68
N PRO A 107 7.52 -2.47 11.34
CA PRO A 107 8.59 -2.44 12.33
C PRO A 107 8.82 -1.03 12.90
N ILE A 108 8.96 -0.94 14.23
CA ILE A 108 9.40 0.28 14.92
C ILE A 108 10.83 0.04 15.42
N LEU A 109 11.84 0.50 14.68
CA LEU A 109 13.25 0.14 14.91
C LEU A 109 14.05 1.33 15.44
N SER A 110 14.64 1.18 16.63
CA SER A 110 15.54 2.16 17.24
C SER A 110 16.99 2.08 16.75
N ALA A 111 17.38 0.96 16.13
CA ALA A 111 18.70 0.74 15.54
C ALA A 111 18.60 -0.18 14.31
N ASP A 112 19.64 -0.18 13.47
CA ASP A 112 19.71 -1.09 12.33
C ASP A 112 19.58 -2.54 12.82
N THR A 113 18.64 -3.27 12.23
CA THR A 113 18.18 -4.54 12.75
C THR A 113 18.36 -5.63 11.71
N VAL A 114 18.90 -6.77 12.15
CA VAL A 114 18.95 -8.00 11.36
C VAL A 114 17.90 -8.96 11.90
N ALA A 115 16.95 -9.34 11.04
CA ALA A 115 15.93 -10.34 11.35
C ALA A 115 16.20 -11.64 10.60
N ASP A 116 15.97 -12.78 11.25
CA ASP A 116 16.18 -14.10 10.66
C ASP A 116 14.86 -14.87 10.52
N ALA A 117 14.37 -14.96 9.29
CA ALA A 117 13.16 -15.71 8.93
C ALA A 117 13.49 -17.04 8.23
N THR A 118 14.76 -17.47 8.21
CA THR A 118 15.26 -18.58 7.39
C THR A 118 14.47 -19.88 7.61
N GLN A 119 14.06 -20.14 8.86
CA GLN A 119 13.31 -21.35 9.26
C GLN A 119 11.80 -21.12 9.38
N SER A 120 11.33 -19.89 9.20
CA SER A 120 9.93 -19.51 9.43
C SER A 120 9.02 -20.08 8.34
N ASN A 121 7.86 -20.59 8.76
CA ASN A 121 6.85 -21.14 7.86
C ASN A 121 5.76 -20.10 7.56
N LEU A 122 6.13 -19.07 6.79
CA LEU A 122 5.25 -17.98 6.38
C LEU A 122 4.84 -18.18 4.92
N TYR A 123 3.55 -18.08 4.60
CA TYR A 123 3.09 -18.12 3.21
C TYR A 123 3.16 -16.73 2.54
N GLY A 124 2.83 -15.66 3.27
CA GLY A 124 3.11 -14.29 2.88
C GLY A 124 3.66 -13.45 4.03
N LEU A 125 4.61 -12.58 3.68
CA LEU A 125 5.22 -11.61 4.58
C LEU A 125 5.12 -10.22 3.95
N HIS A 126 4.44 -9.33 4.64
CA HIS A 126 4.27 -7.93 4.30
C HIS A 126 5.04 -7.07 5.30
N ILE A 127 5.92 -6.19 4.82
CA ILE A 127 6.75 -5.32 5.63
C ILE A 127 6.43 -3.87 5.28
N GLU A 128 6.03 -3.08 6.27
CA GLU A 128 5.60 -1.69 6.09
C GLU A 128 6.60 -0.73 6.75
N LEU A 129 7.48 -0.13 5.95
CA LEU A 129 8.52 0.81 6.39
C LEU A 129 8.04 2.25 6.35
N ASP A 130 6.83 2.49 6.85
CA ASP A 130 6.15 3.77 6.76
C ASP A 130 6.55 4.78 7.86
N GLN A 131 7.08 4.30 8.97
CA GLN A 131 7.58 5.16 10.03
C GLN A 131 9.07 5.39 9.82
N SER A 132 9.52 6.64 9.89
CA SER A 132 10.94 6.98 9.89
C SER A 132 11.67 6.17 10.97
N GLY A 133 12.87 5.69 10.67
CA GLY A 133 13.62 4.87 11.61
C GLY A 133 14.81 4.21 10.97
N SER A 134 15.34 3.21 11.66
CA SER A 134 16.53 2.48 11.22
C SER A 134 16.24 1.47 10.11
N SER A 135 17.30 0.88 9.55
CA SER A 135 17.22 -0.09 8.46
C SER A 135 16.87 -1.49 8.96
N LEU A 136 16.21 -2.27 8.10
CA LEU A 136 15.91 -3.69 8.31
C LEU A 136 16.65 -4.52 7.27
N SER A 137 17.45 -5.48 7.76
CA SER A 137 18.08 -6.52 6.95
C SER A 137 17.43 -7.87 7.26
N LEU A 138 16.79 -8.50 6.29
CA LEU A 138 16.05 -9.75 6.48
C LEU A 138 16.76 -10.94 5.84
N ARG A 139 16.94 -12.02 6.59
CA ARG A 139 17.27 -13.34 6.02
C ARG A 139 15.98 -14.06 5.67
N LEU A 140 15.78 -14.33 4.38
CA LEU A 140 14.51 -14.79 3.85
C LEU A 140 14.22 -16.27 4.16
N PRO A 141 12.95 -16.67 4.29
CA PRO A 141 12.56 -18.07 4.45
C PRO A 141 13.08 -18.97 3.32
N LYS A 142 13.51 -20.19 3.67
CA LYS A 142 13.96 -21.21 2.69
C LYS A 142 12.82 -21.95 1.97
N ARG A 143 11.59 -21.51 2.16
CA ARG A 143 10.37 -22.19 1.67
C ARG A 143 9.71 -21.33 0.61
N HIS A 144 8.66 -21.83 -0.02
CA HIS A 144 7.86 -21.03 -0.92
C HIS A 144 7.04 -19.99 -0.14
N PHE A 145 7.27 -18.70 -0.41
CA PHE A 145 6.56 -17.59 0.23
C PHE A 145 6.45 -16.39 -0.72
N ARG A 146 5.52 -15.48 -0.42
CA ARG A 146 5.42 -14.16 -1.06
C ARG A 146 6.00 -13.07 -0.16
N LEU A 147 6.68 -12.10 -0.77
CA LEU A 147 7.21 -10.94 -0.07
C LEU A 147 6.57 -9.66 -0.61
N SER A 148 6.10 -8.80 0.30
CA SER A 148 5.66 -7.44 -0.01
C SER A 148 6.42 -6.46 0.88
N VAL A 149 6.98 -5.41 0.30
CA VAL A 149 7.65 -4.34 1.04
C VAL A 149 7.10 -2.99 0.59
N SER A 150 6.63 -2.19 1.55
CA SER A 150 6.11 -0.85 1.31
C SER A 150 6.80 0.20 2.16
N GLY A 151 6.62 1.48 1.80
CA GLY A 151 7.18 2.61 2.54
C GLY A 151 8.57 3.01 2.03
N ASP A 152 9.47 3.39 2.94
CA ASP A 152 10.83 3.77 2.56
C ASP A 152 11.70 2.54 2.26
N LEU A 153 11.73 2.15 0.98
CA LEU A 153 12.46 0.96 0.53
C LEU A 153 13.98 1.09 0.65
N SER A 154 14.54 2.30 0.81
CA SER A 154 15.98 2.49 0.98
C SER A 154 16.51 1.88 2.28
N ARG A 155 15.60 1.65 3.24
CA ARG A 155 15.86 1.04 4.54
C ARG A 155 15.70 -0.47 4.56
N PHE A 156 15.42 -1.10 3.42
CA PHE A 156 15.23 -2.54 3.34
C PHE A 156 16.37 -3.22 2.60
N SER A 157 16.89 -4.30 3.16
CA SER A 157 17.72 -5.25 2.43
C SER A 157 17.32 -6.69 2.77
N ALA A 158 17.59 -7.61 1.84
CA ALA A 158 17.29 -9.02 2.05
C ALA A 158 18.37 -9.93 1.45
N THR A 159 18.56 -11.08 2.09
CA THR A 159 19.46 -12.15 1.63
C THR A 159 18.79 -13.51 1.75
N GLY A 160 19.23 -14.48 0.94
CA GLY A 160 18.75 -15.86 1.00
C GLY A 160 17.88 -16.25 -0.19
N ASP A 161 16.90 -17.12 0.05
CA ASP A 161 16.09 -17.69 -1.03
C ASP A 161 15.07 -16.68 -1.56
N MET A 162 14.88 -16.67 -2.88
CA MET A 162 14.00 -15.72 -3.53
C MET A 162 12.52 -16.03 -3.26
N PRO A 163 11.70 -15.01 -2.96
CA PRO A 163 10.26 -15.20 -2.86
C PRO A 163 9.69 -15.63 -4.21
N SER A 164 8.56 -16.34 -4.17
CA SER A 164 7.85 -16.73 -5.39
C SER A 164 7.22 -15.56 -6.12
N SER A 165 6.94 -14.48 -5.38
CA SER A 165 6.56 -13.18 -5.94
C SER A 165 7.02 -12.07 -5.00
N LEU A 166 7.50 -10.99 -5.59
CA LEU A 166 7.90 -9.77 -4.88
C LEU A 166 6.94 -8.63 -5.24
N THR A 167 6.42 -7.95 -4.23
CA THR A 167 5.68 -6.70 -4.37
C THR A 167 6.47 -5.57 -3.74
N LEU A 168 6.68 -4.49 -4.48
CA LEU A 168 7.34 -3.27 -3.99
C LEU A 168 6.39 -2.09 -4.13
N ALA A 169 6.15 -1.38 -3.03
CA ALA A 169 5.28 -0.21 -2.97
C ALA A 169 6.01 0.95 -2.28
N PRO A 170 6.94 1.64 -2.98
CA PRO A 170 7.70 2.72 -2.37
C PRO A 170 6.78 3.87 -1.94
N ARG A 171 7.18 4.56 -0.88
CA ARG A 171 6.63 5.86 -0.54
C ARG A 171 7.06 6.87 -1.59
N THR A 172 6.11 7.28 -2.42
CA THR A 172 6.27 8.31 -3.44
C THR A 172 5.64 9.63 -3.00
N GLY A 173 6.05 10.73 -3.63
CA GLY A 173 5.45 12.05 -3.49
C GLY A 173 4.00 12.08 -3.98
N ARG A 174 3.26 13.11 -3.56
CA ARG A 174 1.83 13.25 -3.88
C ARG A 174 1.57 13.75 -5.31
N ARG A 175 2.57 14.32 -6.00
CA ARG A 175 2.36 15.08 -7.23
C ARG A 175 2.93 14.35 -8.45
N LYS A 176 2.12 14.18 -9.49
CA LYS A 176 2.52 13.54 -10.77
C LYS A 176 3.67 14.22 -11.52
N ASN A 177 3.97 15.49 -11.23
CA ASN A 177 5.02 16.26 -11.89
C ASN A 177 6.33 16.29 -11.07
N ASP A 178 6.35 15.65 -9.90
CA ASP A 178 7.59 15.49 -9.14
C ASP A 178 8.62 14.70 -9.96
N THR A 179 9.91 14.92 -9.67
CA THR A 179 11.00 14.15 -10.30
C THR A 179 10.71 12.66 -10.12
N PRO A 180 10.80 11.82 -11.17
CA PRO A 180 10.49 10.40 -11.04
C PRO A 180 11.25 9.71 -9.89
N PHE A 181 10.53 8.88 -9.13
CA PHE A 181 11.11 8.09 -8.06
C PHE A 181 11.98 6.98 -8.65
N LEU A 182 13.24 6.94 -8.23
CA LEU A 182 14.19 5.87 -8.57
C LEU A 182 14.17 4.81 -7.48
N LEU A 183 13.81 3.58 -7.86
CA LEU A 183 13.81 2.46 -6.91
C LEU A 183 15.24 2.22 -6.38
N PRO A 184 15.44 2.10 -5.05
CA PRO A 184 16.76 1.77 -4.50
C PRO A 184 17.23 0.39 -4.98
N ASP A 185 18.53 0.12 -4.80
CA ASP A 185 19.08 -1.22 -5.07
C ASP A 185 18.50 -2.23 -4.08
N MET A 186 17.84 -3.27 -4.61
CA MET A 186 17.20 -4.31 -3.81
C MET A 186 18.11 -5.54 -3.60
N GLY A 187 19.37 -5.48 -4.01
CA GLY A 187 20.37 -6.51 -3.78
C GLY A 187 19.99 -7.86 -4.39
N GLU A 188 19.97 -8.92 -3.59
CA GLU A 188 19.69 -10.27 -4.08
C GLU A 188 18.29 -10.44 -4.66
N LEU A 189 17.33 -9.61 -4.24
CA LEU A 189 15.93 -9.64 -4.71
C LEU A 189 15.78 -9.37 -6.21
N HIS A 190 16.81 -8.81 -6.85
CA HIS A 190 16.90 -8.69 -8.30
C HIS A 190 16.74 -10.03 -9.05
N LYS A 191 16.95 -11.17 -8.39
CA LYS A 191 16.87 -12.51 -8.99
C LYS A 191 15.44 -13.05 -9.13
N VAL A 192 14.42 -12.36 -8.62
CA VAL A 192 13.01 -12.82 -8.70
C VAL A 192 12.53 -12.96 -10.15
N THR A 193 11.53 -13.82 -10.34
CA THR A 193 10.89 -14.03 -11.65
C THR A 193 9.53 -13.34 -11.76
N SER A 194 8.91 -12.99 -10.63
CA SER A 194 7.62 -12.29 -10.55
C SER A 194 7.73 -11.03 -9.71
N LEU A 195 7.48 -9.88 -10.33
CA LEU A 195 7.54 -8.57 -9.71
C LEU A 195 6.21 -7.83 -9.86
N THR A 196 5.74 -7.23 -8.78
CA THR A 196 4.69 -6.22 -8.78
C THR A 196 5.26 -4.91 -8.27
N LEU A 197 5.13 -3.83 -9.06
CA LEU A 197 5.38 -2.46 -8.61
C LEU A 197 4.04 -1.77 -8.36
N GLN A 198 3.87 -1.21 -7.17
CA GLN A 198 2.66 -0.50 -6.79
C GLN A 198 2.96 0.97 -6.50
N ASN A 199 2.09 1.83 -7.00
CA ASN A 199 2.13 3.27 -6.82
C ASN A 199 0.72 3.85 -6.83
N THR A 200 0.57 5.09 -6.41
CA THR A 200 -0.67 5.85 -6.55
C THR A 200 -0.83 6.33 -8.01
N PRO A 201 -2.01 6.20 -8.65
CA PRO A 201 -2.20 6.57 -10.06
C PRO A 201 -1.80 7.99 -10.44
N LEU A 202 -2.04 8.99 -9.59
CA LEU A 202 -1.69 10.40 -9.87
C LEU A 202 -0.61 10.95 -8.93
N GLY A 203 0.11 10.08 -8.21
CA GLY A 203 1.27 10.44 -7.41
C GLY A 203 2.54 10.60 -8.25
N GLN A 204 3.66 10.90 -7.60
CA GLN A 204 4.99 10.94 -8.23
C GLN A 204 5.23 9.64 -9.01
N PRO A 205 5.62 9.71 -10.30
CA PRO A 205 5.83 8.52 -11.12
C PRO A 205 7.04 7.73 -10.62
N ILE A 206 7.00 6.40 -10.75
CA ILE A 206 8.19 5.55 -10.56
C ILE A 206 8.84 5.34 -11.93
N SER A 207 10.15 5.55 -12.02
CA SER A 207 10.92 5.22 -13.23
C SER A 207 11.14 3.72 -13.35
N LEU A 208 10.92 3.20 -14.56
CA LEU A 208 11.16 1.79 -14.87
C LEU A 208 12.62 1.47 -15.25
N GLU A 209 13.56 2.42 -15.13
CA GLU A 209 15.00 2.15 -15.24
C GLU A 209 15.46 1.02 -14.31
N CYS A 210 14.79 0.87 -13.16
CA CYS A 210 15.08 -0.19 -12.20
C CYS A 210 14.91 -1.61 -12.77
N LEU A 211 14.10 -1.79 -13.82
CA LEU A 211 13.81 -3.12 -14.39
C LEU A 211 15.06 -3.78 -14.98
N ASN A 212 16.04 -3.01 -15.47
CA ASN A 212 17.31 -3.55 -15.98
C ASN A 212 18.09 -4.37 -14.92
N ARG A 213 17.80 -4.14 -13.64
CA ARG A 213 18.41 -4.91 -12.54
C ARG A 213 17.71 -6.25 -12.29
N PHE A 214 16.56 -6.52 -12.92
CA PHE A 214 15.80 -7.77 -12.76
C PHE A 214 15.87 -8.66 -14.02
N PRO A 215 16.99 -9.36 -14.27
CA PRO A 215 17.21 -10.06 -15.53
C PRO A 215 16.31 -11.30 -15.73
N ASN A 216 15.73 -11.83 -14.65
CA ASN A 216 15.00 -13.10 -14.66
C ASN A 216 13.47 -12.94 -14.75
N LEU A 217 12.95 -11.73 -14.95
CA LEU A 217 11.50 -11.49 -14.95
C LEU A 217 10.80 -12.23 -16.07
N THR A 218 9.81 -13.03 -15.67
CA THR A 218 8.81 -13.65 -16.56
C THR A 218 7.40 -13.12 -16.28
N SER A 219 7.18 -12.51 -15.11
CA SER A 219 5.90 -11.92 -14.71
C SER A 219 6.13 -10.50 -14.17
N LEU A 220 5.43 -9.53 -14.74
CA LEU A 220 5.46 -8.13 -14.31
C LEU A 220 4.04 -7.60 -14.12
N SER A 221 3.79 -6.94 -12.99
CA SER A 221 2.55 -6.22 -12.72
C SER A 221 2.86 -4.78 -12.32
N LEU A 222 2.27 -3.81 -13.02
CA LEU A 222 2.42 -2.39 -12.75
C LEU A 222 1.08 -1.83 -12.29
N TRP A 223 1.06 -1.22 -11.10
CA TRP A 223 -0.13 -0.59 -10.52
C TRP A 223 0.14 0.89 -10.23
N GLY A 224 -0.57 1.81 -10.89
CA GLY A 224 -0.42 3.26 -10.66
C GLY A 224 0.40 4.03 -11.70
N ASN A 225 1.18 5.03 -11.25
CA ASN A 225 1.92 5.95 -12.13
C ASN A 225 3.37 5.53 -12.38
N PHE A 226 3.79 5.49 -13.65
CA PHE A 226 5.13 5.10 -14.08
C PHE A 226 5.60 5.91 -15.27
N CYS A 227 6.93 6.06 -15.42
CA CYS A 227 7.57 6.59 -16.62
C CYS A 227 8.57 5.58 -17.21
N ASP A 228 9.16 5.91 -18.36
CA ASP A 228 10.15 5.09 -19.06
C ASP A 228 9.62 3.70 -19.46
N LEU A 229 8.33 3.66 -19.84
CA LEU A 229 7.63 2.43 -20.22
C LEU A 229 8.28 1.72 -21.42
N ASP A 230 8.99 2.45 -22.28
CA ASP A 230 9.72 1.91 -23.43
C ASP A 230 10.81 0.91 -23.01
N LEU A 231 11.39 1.07 -21.81
CA LEU A 231 12.41 0.18 -21.27
C LEU A 231 11.90 -1.25 -21.05
N MET A 232 10.58 -1.43 -20.89
CA MET A 232 9.97 -2.76 -20.78
C MET A 232 10.21 -3.62 -22.02
N ALA A 233 10.53 -3.05 -23.18
CA ALA A 233 10.84 -3.78 -24.41
C ALA A 233 12.05 -4.73 -24.26
N HIS A 234 12.96 -4.44 -23.32
CA HIS A 234 14.14 -5.29 -23.05
C HIS A 234 13.79 -6.60 -22.33
N HIS A 235 12.61 -6.71 -21.72
CA HIS A 235 12.17 -7.89 -20.99
C HIS A 235 11.44 -8.90 -21.89
N THR A 236 12.13 -9.40 -22.92
CA THR A 236 11.53 -10.29 -23.95
C THR A 236 11.07 -11.64 -23.40
N GLN A 237 11.47 -12.00 -22.17
CA GLN A 237 11.11 -13.25 -21.49
C GLN A 237 9.75 -13.19 -20.77
N LEU A 238 9.07 -12.03 -20.75
CA LEU A 238 7.76 -11.90 -20.11
C LEU A 238 6.73 -12.84 -20.73
N THR A 239 6.16 -13.69 -19.88
CA THR A 239 5.00 -14.56 -20.17
C THR A 239 3.72 -13.96 -19.57
N ASN A 240 3.83 -13.13 -18.53
CA ASN A 240 2.73 -12.43 -17.89
C ASN A 240 3.01 -10.92 -17.77
N LEU A 241 2.04 -10.10 -18.18
CA LEU A 241 2.07 -8.65 -18.00
C LEU A 241 0.72 -8.13 -17.52
N GLU A 242 0.71 -7.40 -16.41
CA GLU A 242 -0.46 -6.70 -15.89
C GLU A 242 -0.21 -5.20 -15.80
N LEU A 243 -1.13 -4.42 -16.36
CA LEU A 243 -1.18 -2.96 -16.31
C LEU A 243 -2.47 -2.58 -15.60
N ARG A 244 -2.36 -1.95 -14.44
CA ARG A 244 -3.49 -1.68 -13.57
C ARG A 244 -3.47 -0.23 -13.14
N PHE A 245 -4.62 0.41 -13.21
CA PHE A 245 -4.82 1.78 -12.70
C PHE A 245 -3.76 2.78 -13.23
N MET A 246 -3.43 2.70 -14.52
CA MET A 246 -2.38 3.51 -15.15
C MET A 246 -3.00 4.66 -15.93
N PRO A 247 -2.86 5.93 -15.49
CA PRO A 247 -3.45 7.07 -16.16
C PRO A 247 -2.68 7.54 -17.39
N ASP A 248 -1.44 7.09 -17.54
CA ASP A 248 -0.62 7.31 -18.72
C ASP A 248 0.06 5.99 -19.14
N LEU A 249 0.00 5.70 -20.43
CA LEU A 249 0.64 4.55 -21.08
C LEU A 249 1.54 5.03 -22.25
N GLY A 250 1.91 6.31 -22.26
CA GLY A 250 2.86 6.91 -23.18
C GLY A 250 4.20 6.15 -23.16
N GLY A 251 4.77 5.91 -24.34
CA GLY A 251 6.00 5.13 -24.47
C GLY A 251 5.85 3.62 -24.32
N LEU A 252 4.69 3.10 -23.89
CA LEU A 252 4.48 1.66 -23.77
C LEU A 252 4.73 0.93 -25.11
N PRO A 253 5.62 -0.09 -25.12
CA PRO A 253 5.90 -0.90 -26.31
C PRO A 253 4.65 -1.59 -26.86
N THR A 254 4.70 -1.95 -28.13
CA THR A 254 3.67 -2.83 -28.70
C THR A 254 3.76 -4.22 -28.09
N LEU A 255 2.65 -4.96 -28.02
CA LEU A 255 2.60 -6.32 -27.48
C LEU A 255 3.55 -7.31 -28.18
N ASN A 256 4.00 -6.99 -29.41
CA ASN A 256 4.97 -7.81 -30.14
C ASN A 256 6.39 -7.74 -29.54
N ALA A 257 6.68 -6.76 -28.67
CA ALA A 257 7.94 -6.70 -27.93
C ALA A 257 8.12 -7.88 -26.96
N TRP A 258 7.02 -8.54 -26.58
CA TRP A 258 7.02 -9.68 -25.65
C TRP A 258 6.56 -10.95 -26.38
N PRO A 259 7.46 -11.59 -27.16
CA PRO A 259 7.13 -12.75 -27.97
C PRO A 259 6.80 -13.99 -27.15
N LEU A 260 7.01 -14.01 -25.83
CA LEU A 260 6.61 -15.13 -24.96
C LEU A 260 5.30 -14.87 -24.20
N LEU A 261 4.71 -13.69 -24.30
CA LEU A 261 3.53 -13.29 -23.53
C LEU A 261 2.35 -14.24 -23.79
N THR A 262 1.81 -14.86 -22.74
CA THR A 262 0.67 -15.79 -22.77
C THR A 262 -0.51 -15.31 -21.94
N ARG A 263 -0.26 -14.44 -20.96
CA ARG A 263 -1.25 -13.80 -20.09
C ARG A 263 -1.07 -12.29 -20.14
N PHE A 264 -2.16 -11.54 -20.27
CA PHE A 264 -2.11 -10.07 -20.35
C PHE A 264 -3.35 -9.42 -19.74
N ILE A 265 -3.17 -8.47 -18.84
CA ILE A 265 -4.28 -7.70 -18.27
C ILE A 265 -3.99 -6.22 -18.40
N ALA A 266 -4.93 -5.47 -18.97
CA ALA A 266 -4.99 -4.03 -18.84
C ALA A 266 -6.35 -3.66 -18.22
N TYR A 267 -6.34 -3.14 -17.00
CA TYR A 267 -7.55 -2.83 -16.23
C TYR A 267 -7.47 -1.44 -15.61
N ASN A 268 -8.50 -0.60 -15.84
CA ASN A 268 -8.46 0.82 -15.48
C ASN A 268 -7.19 1.45 -16.07
N VAL A 269 -7.15 1.61 -17.39
CA VAL A 269 -6.02 2.25 -18.07
C VAL A 269 -6.52 3.39 -18.94
N GLU A 270 -5.62 4.29 -19.31
CA GLU A 270 -5.93 5.39 -20.20
C GLU A 270 -6.57 4.92 -21.53
N GLU A 271 -7.54 5.68 -22.02
CA GLU A 271 -8.44 5.27 -23.08
C GLU A 271 -7.77 5.05 -24.46
N ILE A 272 -6.85 5.91 -24.87
CA ILE A 272 -6.27 5.94 -26.21
C ILE A 272 -5.33 4.74 -26.42
N ALA A 273 -4.28 4.59 -25.61
CA ALA A 273 -3.42 3.41 -25.66
C ALA A 273 -4.16 2.16 -25.23
N GLY A 274 -5.15 2.24 -24.34
CA GLY A 274 -6.02 1.11 -24.02
C GLY A 274 -6.77 0.59 -25.25
N LYS A 275 -7.35 1.46 -26.08
CA LYS A 275 -7.95 1.08 -27.38
C LYS A 275 -6.91 0.46 -28.31
N ARG A 276 -5.70 1.02 -28.37
CA ARG A 276 -4.57 0.49 -29.16
C ARG A 276 -4.18 -0.92 -28.70
N LEU A 277 -4.04 -1.15 -27.39
CA LEU A 277 -3.75 -2.46 -26.80
C LEU A 277 -4.83 -3.47 -27.14
N LYS A 278 -6.11 -3.09 -27.02
CA LYS A 278 -7.24 -3.95 -27.39
C LYS A 278 -7.18 -4.36 -28.87
N GLN A 279 -6.77 -3.46 -29.76
CA GLN A 279 -6.57 -3.79 -31.17
C GLN A 279 -5.38 -4.73 -31.37
N GLN A 280 -4.23 -4.46 -30.74
CA GLN A 280 -3.05 -5.32 -30.81
C GLN A 280 -3.34 -6.73 -30.31
N MET A 281 -4.09 -6.88 -29.22
CA MET A 281 -4.51 -8.18 -28.69
C MET A 281 -5.34 -8.98 -29.70
N LYS A 282 -6.29 -8.33 -30.37
CA LYS A 282 -7.12 -8.96 -31.41
C LYS A 282 -6.28 -9.39 -32.60
N THR A 283 -5.42 -8.51 -33.11
CA THR A 283 -4.52 -8.81 -34.23
C THR A 283 -3.60 -9.98 -33.90
N ARG A 284 -2.96 -9.96 -32.73
CA ARG A 284 -2.10 -11.06 -32.27
C ARG A 284 -2.88 -12.38 -32.15
N ALA A 285 -4.11 -12.36 -31.65
CA ALA A 285 -4.92 -13.57 -31.47
C ALA A 285 -5.21 -14.32 -32.78
N VAL A 286 -5.17 -13.64 -33.95
CA VAL A 286 -5.34 -14.29 -35.27
C VAL A 286 -4.18 -15.22 -35.60
N THR A 287 -2.94 -14.82 -35.27
CA THR A 287 -1.73 -15.59 -35.60
C THR A 287 -1.21 -16.41 -34.42
N ARG A 288 -1.50 -16.00 -33.19
CA ARG A 288 -1.12 -16.68 -31.96
C ARG A 288 -2.20 -16.47 -30.89
N PRO A 289 -3.07 -17.47 -30.66
CA PRO A 289 -4.04 -17.43 -29.58
C PRO A 289 -3.40 -17.20 -28.21
N TRP A 290 -4.16 -16.62 -27.29
CA TRP A 290 -3.78 -16.51 -25.89
C TRP A 290 -4.01 -17.87 -25.21
N THR A 291 -3.00 -18.38 -24.49
CA THR A 291 -3.10 -19.67 -23.79
C THR A 291 -3.54 -19.52 -22.34
N ASP A 292 -3.63 -18.29 -21.84
CA ASP A 292 -4.13 -17.93 -20.52
C ASP A 292 -4.97 -16.64 -20.62
N HIS A 293 -5.44 -16.11 -19.48
CA HIS A 293 -6.31 -14.96 -19.40
C HIS A 293 -5.71 -13.73 -20.07
N ALA A 294 -6.48 -13.16 -20.99
CA ALA A 294 -6.09 -11.96 -21.72
C ALA A 294 -7.27 -10.98 -21.80
N SER A 295 -7.13 -9.78 -21.24
CA SER A 295 -8.18 -8.76 -21.29
C SER A 295 -7.66 -7.31 -21.30
N VAL A 296 -8.40 -6.44 -22.00
CA VAL A 296 -8.34 -4.98 -21.82
C VAL A 296 -9.74 -4.50 -21.46
N SER A 297 -9.88 -3.87 -20.29
CA SER A 297 -11.18 -3.45 -19.76
C SER A 297 -11.09 -2.17 -18.93
N GLN A 298 -12.23 -1.49 -18.77
CA GLN A 298 -12.35 -0.22 -18.04
C GLN A 298 -11.39 0.86 -18.57
N LEU A 299 -11.62 1.30 -19.81
CA LEU A 299 -10.85 2.38 -20.41
C LEU A 299 -11.29 3.73 -19.84
N ARG A 300 -10.34 4.55 -19.41
CA ARG A 300 -10.60 5.78 -18.65
C ARG A 300 -10.06 7.01 -19.36
N LYS A 301 -10.88 8.05 -19.43
CA LYS A 301 -10.43 9.37 -19.90
C LYS A 301 -9.67 10.11 -18.80
N ALA A 302 -8.88 11.11 -19.19
CA ALA A 302 -8.10 11.94 -18.26
C ALA A 302 -8.95 12.55 -17.13
N GLU A 303 -10.17 13.00 -17.45
CA GLU A 303 -11.05 13.66 -16.48
C GLU A 303 -11.52 12.71 -15.37
N TRP A 304 -11.66 11.42 -15.69
CA TRP A 304 -12.02 10.39 -14.71
C TRP A 304 -10.89 10.21 -13.70
N TRP A 305 -9.64 10.16 -14.16
CA TRP A 305 -8.48 10.07 -13.27
C TRP A 305 -8.39 11.25 -12.32
N THR A 306 -8.54 12.47 -12.84
CA THR A 306 -8.51 13.69 -12.02
C THR A 306 -9.63 13.70 -10.97
N THR A 307 -10.82 13.22 -11.34
CA THR A 307 -11.96 13.20 -10.41
C THR A 307 -11.80 12.14 -9.32
N GLU A 308 -11.34 10.94 -9.67
CA GLU A 308 -11.27 9.81 -8.74
C GLU A 308 -9.99 9.78 -7.90
N PHE A 309 -8.86 10.17 -8.50
CA PHE A 309 -7.53 10.08 -7.89
C PHE A 309 -6.79 11.42 -7.83
N GLY A 310 -7.28 12.45 -8.51
CA GLY A 310 -6.60 13.74 -8.58
C GLY A 310 -6.83 14.61 -7.36
N ARG A 311 -7.86 14.29 -6.56
CA ARG A 311 -8.20 15.01 -5.33
C ARG A 311 -7.75 14.21 -4.11
N PRO A 312 -7.30 14.85 -3.03
CA PRO A 312 -6.74 14.17 -1.86
C PRO A 312 -7.80 13.54 -0.95
N PHE A 313 -9.02 13.26 -1.45
CA PHE A 313 -10.13 12.74 -0.65
C PHE A 313 -10.42 11.26 -0.91
N SER A 314 -9.65 10.59 -1.77
CA SER A 314 -9.92 9.20 -2.18
C SER A 314 -9.80 8.19 -1.03
N SER A 315 -8.98 8.50 -0.03
CA SER A 315 -8.77 7.70 1.20
C SER A 315 -9.82 7.97 2.28
N TRP A 316 -10.63 9.02 2.15
CA TRP A 316 -11.56 9.44 3.20
C TRP A 316 -12.77 8.49 3.27
N PRO A 317 -13.45 8.40 4.43
CA PRO A 317 -14.74 7.74 4.53
C PRO A 317 -15.72 8.32 3.49
N LYS A 318 -16.40 7.44 2.73
CA LYS A 318 -17.24 7.82 1.56
C LYS A 318 -18.16 9.03 1.79
N ARG A 319 -18.77 9.13 2.98
CA ARG A 319 -19.64 10.27 3.35
C ARG A 319 -18.86 11.58 3.44
N LEU A 320 -17.69 11.56 4.07
CA LEU A 320 -16.83 12.73 4.23
C LEU A 320 -16.15 13.10 2.90
N ALA A 321 -15.67 12.09 2.17
CA ALA A 321 -15.12 12.27 0.82
C ALA A 321 -16.11 13.00 -0.10
N LYS A 322 -17.40 12.64 -0.03
CA LYS A 322 -18.45 13.31 -0.80
C LYS A 322 -18.59 14.79 -0.42
N LEU A 323 -18.66 15.10 0.87
CA LEU A 323 -18.76 16.48 1.35
C LEU A 323 -17.53 17.31 0.95
N ALA A 324 -16.33 16.71 1.05
CA ALA A 324 -15.08 17.36 0.66
C ALA A 324 -15.04 17.67 -0.84
N ASN A 325 -15.44 16.70 -1.68
CA ASN A 325 -15.55 16.88 -3.13
C ASN A 325 -16.57 17.94 -3.53
N GLU A 326 -17.72 18.01 -2.84
CA GLU A 326 -18.72 19.06 -3.07
C GLU A 326 -18.20 20.45 -2.70
N ALA A 327 -17.49 20.58 -1.57
CA ALA A 327 -16.84 21.82 -1.18
C ALA A 327 -15.75 22.24 -2.17
N TYR A 328 -14.93 21.30 -2.61
CA TYR A 328 -13.90 21.54 -3.62
C TYR A 328 -14.51 22.04 -4.94
N ASN A 329 -15.59 21.41 -5.43
CA ASN A 329 -16.27 21.83 -6.65
C ASN A 329 -16.77 23.28 -6.56
N VAL A 330 -17.36 23.65 -5.41
CA VAL A 330 -17.84 25.03 -5.19
C VAL A 330 -16.68 26.01 -5.23
N ALA A 331 -15.59 25.72 -4.51
CA ALA A 331 -14.41 26.57 -4.47
C ALA A 331 -13.77 26.72 -5.87
N GLN A 332 -13.63 25.62 -6.61
CA GLN A 332 -13.09 25.62 -7.96
C GLN A 332 -13.94 26.45 -8.92
N ALA A 333 -15.27 26.34 -8.85
CA ALA A 333 -16.17 27.16 -9.67
C ALA A 333 -16.06 28.65 -9.33
N THR A 334 -16.00 29.00 -8.04
CA THR A 334 -15.80 30.39 -7.61
C THR A 334 -14.44 30.94 -8.08
N LEU A 335 -13.37 30.14 -8.00
CA LEU A 335 -12.05 30.53 -8.45
C LEU A 335 -11.97 30.77 -9.96
N SER A 336 -12.68 29.98 -10.77
CA SER A 336 -12.71 30.17 -12.23
C SER A 336 -13.25 31.53 -12.68
N GLU A 337 -14.06 32.18 -11.84
CA GLU A 337 -14.64 33.49 -12.09
C GLU A 337 -13.87 34.63 -11.42
N ALA A 338 -12.91 34.31 -10.53
CA ALA A 338 -12.17 35.30 -9.74
C ALA A 338 -11.27 36.18 -10.62
N ARG A 339 -11.40 37.50 -10.46
CA ARG A 339 -10.68 38.55 -11.18
C ARG A 339 -9.66 39.27 -10.31
N SER A 340 -9.65 38.98 -9.01
CA SER A 340 -8.70 39.55 -8.06
C SER A 340 -8.23 38.52 -7.03
N PHE A 341 -7.07 38.77 -6.41
CA PHE A 341 -6.58 37.93 -5.32
C PHE A 341 -7.53 37.91 -4.12
N ALA A 342 -8.24 39.00 -3.84
CA ALA A 342 -9.22 39.04 -2.74
C ALA A 342 -10.41 38.10 -2.97
N GLU A 343 -10.89 37.98 -4.21
CA GLU A 343 -11.95 37.03 -4.56
C GLU A 343 -11.45 35.58 -4.47
N ALA A 344 -10.21 35.32 -4.86
CA ALA A 344 -9.59 34.01 -4.72
C ALA A 344 -9.36 33.62 -3.25
N GLU A 345 -8.86 34.54 -2.44
CA GLU A 345 -8.70 34.38 -0.99
C GLU A 345 -10.04 34.06 -0.33
N ALA A 346 -11.11 34.77 -0.70
CA ALA A 346 -12.45 34.51 -0.18
C ALA A 346 -12.94 33.09 -0.53
N ALA A 347 -12.67 32.60 -1.75
CA ALA A 347 -13.02 31.24 -2.16
C ALA A 347 -12.26 30.17 -1.37
N ILE A 348 -10.94 30.33 -1.19
CA ILE A 348 -10.10 29.42 -0.41
C ILE A 348 -10.48 29.46 1.09
N THR A 349 -10.76 30.65 1.63
CA THR A 349 -11.23 30.81 3.02
C THR A 349 -12.57 30.12 3.23
N ALA A 350 -13.53 30.31 2.32
CA ALA A 350 -14.84 29.67 2.39
C ALA A 350 -14.76 28.14 2.31
N PHE A 351 -13.85 27.61 1.48
CA PHE A 351 -13.54 26.17 1.46
C PHE A 351 -13.02 25.70 2.82
N THR A 352 -12.03 26.39 3.37
CA THR A 352 -11.32 26.03 4.61
C THR A 352 -12.25 26.02 5.83
N VAL A 353 -12.98 27.11 6.04
CA VAL A 353 -13.87 27.30 7.20
C VAL A 353 -14.95 26.21 7.29
N ARG A 354 -15.34 25.64 6.13
CA ARG A 354 -16.32 24.54 6.06
C ARG A 354 -15.87 23.29 6.83
N PHE A 355 -14.57 23.11 7.05
CA PHE A 355 -14.00 21.95 7.73
C PHE A 355 -13.63 22.20 9.20
N ASN A 356 -13.58 23.45 9.68
CA ASN A 356 -13.22 23.77 11.07
C ASN A 356 -14.07 23.01 12.09
N ASN A 357 -15.35 22.81 11.78
CA ASN A 357 -16.32 22.14 12.65
C ASN A 357 -16.72 20.74 12.16
N LEU A 358 -16.09 20.21 11.11
CA LEU A 358 -16.45 18.92 10.56
C LEU A 358 -15.95 17.80 11.48
N LYS A 359 -16.86 16.97 12.00
CA LYS A 359 -16.51 15.84 12.84
C LYS A 359 -16.01 14.66 12.00
N GLY A 360 -15.04 13.92 12.53
CA GLY A 360 -14.54 12.68 11.92
C GLY A 360 -13.44 12.89 10.88
N ILE A 361 -12.81 14.07 10.85
CA ILE A 361 -11.52 14.30 10.16
C ILE A 361 -10.41 14.31 11.21
N GLU A 362 -9.32 13.57 10.97
CA GLU A 362 -8.14 13.49 11.82
C GLU A 362 -6.95 14.21 11.17
N THR A 363 -5.72 13.97 11.63
CA THR A 363 -4.52 14.66 11.13
C THR A 363 -4.31 14.46 9.63
N THR A 364 -4.48 13.23 9.13
CA THR A 364 -4.28 12.93 7.70
C THR A 364 -5.31 13.64 6.83
N GLU A 365 -6.59 13.64 7.21
CA GLU A 365 -7.62 14.40 6.49
C GLU A 365 -7.34 15.92 6.53
N ARG A 366 -6.79 16.44 7.63
CA ARG A 366 -6.42 17.87 7.73
C ARG A 366 -5.25 18.21 6.81
N GLU A 367 -4.26 17.33 6.68
CA GLU A 367 -3.17 17.49 5.70
C GLU A 367 -3.71 17.44 4.25
N ASP A 368 -4.67 16.57 3.98
CA ASP A 368 -5.31 16.46 2.66
C ASP A 368 -6.07 17.74 2.28
N LEU A 369 -6.60 18.50 3.25
CA LEU A 369 -7.21 19.81 2.97
C LEU A 369 -6.16 20.84 2.53
N GLY A 370 -4.96 20.81 3.10
CA GLY A 370 -3.85 21.67 2.66
C GLY A 370 -3.42 21.35 1.23
N GLU A 371 -3.36 20.07 0.87
CA GLU A 371 -3.11 19.63 -0.52
C GLU A 371 -4.26 20.08 -1.45
N ALA A 372 -5.51 19.99 -1.01
CA ALA A 372 -6.65 20.47 -1.80
C ALA A 372 -6.59 21.99 -2.06
N VAL A 373 -6.16 22.78 -1.09
CA VAL A 373 -5.95 24.23 -1.27
C VAL A 373 -4.88 24.52 -2.30
N TRP A 374 -3.76 23.80 -2.25
CA TRP A 374 -2.73 23.91 -3.29
C TRP A 374 -3.31 23.61 -4.68
N GLN A 375 -4.07 22.52 -4.83
CA GLN A 375 -4.72 22.18 -6.11
C GLN A 375 -5.71 23.26 -6.59
N LEU A 376 -6.46 23.87 -5.67
CA LEU A 376 -7.35 24.99 -5.97
C LEU A 376 -6.57 26.21 -6.47
N SER A 377 -5.40 26.48 -5.89
CA SER A 377 -4.54 27.60 -6.33
C SER A 377 -3.99 27.41 -7.75
N GLN A 378 -3.90 26.16 -8.22
CA GLN A 378 -3.51 25.82 -9.60
C GLN A 378 -4.69 25.80 -10.59
N SER A 379 -5.92 26.07 -10.14
CA SER A 379 -7.10 26.06 -11.01
C SER A 379 -7.17 27.32 -11.89
N ASP A 380 -7.90 27.22 -13.00
CA ASP A 380 -8.15 28.37 -13.87
C ASP A 380 -8.77 29.54 -13.09
N HIS A 381 -8.38 30.77 -13.44
CA HIS A 381 -8.90 32.01 -12.86
C HIS A 381 -8.65 33.21 -13.81
N LEU A 382 -9.37 34.32 -13.63
CA LEU A 382 -9.32 35.50 -14.50
C LEU A 382 -8.40 36.63 -13.96
N ILE A 383 -7.59 36.36 -12.92
CA ILE A 383 -6.70 37.34 -12.27
C ILE A 383 -5.58 37.83 -13.19
N GLY A 384 -5.16 37.00 -14.15
CA GLY A 384 -4.04 37.30 -15.07
C GLY A 384 -2.64 37.12 -14.44
N GLN A 385 -2.56 36.66 -13.19
CA GLN A 385 -1.33 36.31 -12.48
C GLN A 385 -1.55 35.02 -11.68
N PRO A 386 -0.54 34.15 -11.52
CA PRO A 386 -0.68 32.89 -10.79
C PRO A 386 -0.91 33.12 -9.29
N ILE A 387 -1.70 32.25 -8.66
CA ILE A 387 -1.80 32.16 -7.20
C ILE A 387 -0.67 31.25 -6.70
N ALA A 388 0.40 31.85 -6.17
CA ALA A 388 1.53 31.12 -5.60
C ALA A 388 1.10 30.18 -4.45
N GLU A 389 1.79 29.05 -4.32
CA GLU A 389 1.52 28.04 -3.28
C GLU A 389 1.60 28.65 -1.88
N GLU A 390 2.62 29.47 -1.61
CA GLU A 390 2.82 30.12 -0.31
C GLU A 390 1.66 31.05 0.04
N MET A 391 1.11 31.74 -0.96
CA MET A 391 -0.01 32.66 -0.76
C MET A 391 -1.31 31.89 -0.46
N ALA A 392 -1.60 30.82 -1.20
CA ALA A 392 -2.76 29.98 -0.95
C ALA A 392 -2.68 29.29 0.43
N GLN A 393 -1.48 28.83 0.82
CA GLN A 393 -1.27 28.25 2.15
C GLN A 393 -1.40 29.28 3.27
N GLN A 394 -0.92 30.52 3.08
CA GLN A 394 -1.14 31.58 4.06
C GLN A 394 -2.64 31.84 4.30
N TRP A 395 -3.46 31.86 3.24
CA TRP A 395 -4.91 32.02 3.37
C TRP A 395 -5.56 30.84 4.08
N PHE A 396 -5.13 29.62 3.78
CA PHE A 396 -5.59 28.41 4.47
C PHE A 396 -5.23 28.40 5.96
N ASP A 397 -3.97 28.69 6.27
CA ASP A 397 -3.45 28.73 7.64
C ASP A 397 -4.13 29.82 8.48
N ALA A 398 -4.47 30.96 7.88
CA ALA A 398 -5.20 32.03 8.55
C ALA A 398 -6.67 31.66 8.84
N ALA A 399 -7.27 30.76 8.05
CA ALA A 399 -8.69 30.41 8.13
C ALA A 399 -8.97 29.13 8.93
N ARG A 400 -8.00 28.22 9.06
CA ARG A 400 -8.17 26.95 9.77
C ARG A 400 -8.09 27.12 11.29
N GLU A 401 -8.89 26.35 12.02
CA GLU A 401 -8.97 26.41 13.51
C GLU A 401 -8.37 25.17 14.22
N TYR A 402 -7.64 24.32 13.49
CA TYR A 402 -7.32 22.96 13.94
C TYR A 402 -5.84 22.58 13.89
#